data_AF-A0A970KBM5-F1
#
_entry.id   AF-A0A970KBM5-F1
#
_cell.length_a   1.000
_cell.length_b   1.000
_cell.length_c   1.000
_cell.angle_alpha   90.00
_cell.angle_beta   90.00
_cell.angle_gamma   90.00
#
_symmetry.space_group_name_H-M   'P 1'
#
loop_
_entity.id
_entity.type
_entity.pdbx_description
1 polymer ?
#
loop_
_entity_poly.entity_id
_entity_poly.type
_entity_poly.pdbx_seq_one_letter_code
_entity_poly.pdbx_strand_id
1 'polypeptide(L)'
;SLYRYFADLIRGMQIGRLRKELPNYLKKDNKAFSKLGKIMLSTFLPESSLYNLEFCYYRFEPFNRAFTKEAEKNCGEQILKKIVDIKASRLSNFLYNMMHNTSLQTLLHFEDRLTMANSVESRVPFLDYRLVDFVFSLPSQYKVQPPYTKVIHRFAMKDLIPEEIYYRQDKGIFSSPFYQVWMKQELKPFISDIFASSAFRQRGIWNLPKINHYWHKYLAGDNKQVEMLFNVIALELWFRQYVDKPSGEY
;
A
#
# COMPACT_ATOMS: atom_id res chain seq x y z
N SER A 1 4.81 4.12 -7.41
CA SER A 1 4.77 3.36 -8.67
C SER A 1 5.37 4.11 -9.85
N LEU A 2 5.12 5.43 -10.04
CA LEU A 2 5.60 6.19 -11.21
C LEU A 2 7.12 6.11 -11.47
N TYR A 3 7.95 5.94 -10.43
CA TYR A 3 9.39 5.76 -10.59
C TYR A 3 9.77 4.55 -11.46
N ARG A 4 8.95 3.48 -11.48
CA ARG A 4 9.17 2.29 -12.32
C ARG A 4 8.94 2.58 -13.80
N TYR A 5 8.01 3.49 -14.12
CA TYR A 5 7.82 3.97 -15.49
C TYR A 5 9.05 4.76 -15.98
N PHE A 6 9.61 5.62 -15.15
CA PHE A 6 10.85 6.33 -15.51
C PHE A 6 12.06 5.38 -15.64
N ALA A 7 12.12 4.33 -14.82
CA ALA A 7 13.11 3.27 -15.00
C ALA A 7 12.95 2.56 -16.35
N ASP A 8 11.71 2.30 -16.80
CA ASP A 8 11.44 1.77 -18.13
C ASP A 8 11.88 2.71 -19.26
N LEU A 9 11.68 4.03 -19.12
CA LEU A 9 12.17 4.99 -20.10
C LEU A 9 13.70 4.98 -20.22
N ILE A 10 14.42 4.86 -19.09
CA ILE A 10 15.89 4.77 -19.07
C ILE A 10 16.34 3.47 -19.73
N ARG A 11 15.79 2.33 -19.31
CA ARG A 11 16.14 1.00 -19.86
C ARG A 11 15.81 0.86 -21.34
N GLY A 12 14.75 1.54 -21.80
CA GLY A 12 14.34 1.59 -23.20
C GLY A 12 15.02 2.68 -24.02
N MET A 13 16.01 3.40 -23.48
CA MET A 13 16.72 4.51 -24.13
C MET A 13 15.80 5.61 -24.68
N GLN A 14 14.64 5.84 -24.06
CA GLN A 14 13.64 6.84 -24.48
C GLN A 14 13.97 8.24 -23.93
N ILE A 15 15.18 8.74 -24.24
CA ILE A 15 15.76 9.98 -23.67
C ILE A 15 14.88 11.21 -23.95
N GLY A 16 14.30 11.31 -25.15
CA GLY A 16 13.44 12.44 -25.52
C GLY A 16 12.21 12.58 -24.61
N ARG A 17 11.56 11.45 -24.29
CA ARG A 17 10.41 11.44 -23.36
C ARG A 17 10.85 11.64 -21.92
N LEU A 18 11.95 11.01 -21.51
CA LEU A 18 12.51 11.18 -20.17
C LEU A 18 12.76 12.67 -19.88
N ARG A 19 13.39 13.39 -20.82
CA ARG A 19 13.66 14.83 -20.70
C ARG A 19 12.38 15.67 -20.61
N LYS A 20 11.33 15.27 -21.32
CA LYS A 20 10.04 15.98 -21.33
C LYS A 20 9.24 15.75 -20.04
N GLU A 21 9.21 14.53 -19.52
CA GLU A 21 8.27 14.11 -18.46
C GLU A 21 8.88 14.12 -17.05
N LEU A 22 10.19 13.89 -16.92
CA LEU A 22 10.86 13.79 -15.62
C LEU A 22 10.83 15.09 -14.80
N PRO A 23 11.06 16.30 -15.38
CA PRO A 23 11.04 17.54 -14.61
C PRO A 23 9.71 17.78 -13.88
N ASN A 24 8.59 17.49 -14.55
CA ASN A 24 7.26 17.66 -13.97
C ASN A 24 7.00 16.66 -12.84
N TYR A 25 7.52 15.44 -12.96
CA TYR A 25 7.43 14.43 -11.89
C TYR A 25 8.24 14.82 -10.65
N LEU A 26 9.44 15.37 -10.84
CA LEU A 26 10.32 15.78 -9.74
C LEU A 26 9.78 17.03 -9.00
N LYS A 27 9.18 17.98 -9.73
CA LYS A 27 8.62 19.22 -9.16
C LYS A 27 7.35 19.03 -8.33
N LYS A 28 6.70 17.87 -8.40
CA LYS A 28 5.41 17.62 -7.73
C LYS A 28 5.47 17.69 -6.19
N ASP A 29 6.64 17.45 -5.58
CA ASP A 29 6.84 17.55 -4.13
C ASP A 29 8.32 17.79 -3.79
N ASN A 30 8.61 18.14 -2.53
CA ASN A 30 9.98 18.35 -2.03
C ASN A 30 10.77 17.03 -1.82
N LYS A 31 10.46 15.95 -2.56
CA LYS A 31 11.11 14.63 -2.43
C LYS A 31 11.88 14.21 -3.69
N ALA A 32 12.35 15.17 -4.48
CA ALA A 32 13.06 14.91 -5.74
C ALA A 32 14.25 13.93 -5.58
N PHE A 33 15.08 14.10 -4.55
CA PHE A 33 16.22 13.21 -4.29
C PHE A 33 15.79 11.75 -4.05
N SER A 34 14.77 11.54 -3.20
CA SER A 34 14.22 10.21 -2.94
C SER A 34 13.62 9.58 -4.20
N LYS A 35 12.90 10.38 -5.01
CA LYS A 35 12.34 9.92 -6.29
C LYS A 35 13.44 9.47 -7.25
N LEU A 36 14.51 10.25 -7.40
CA LEU A 36 15.65 9.90 -8.24
C LEU A 36 16.32 8.61 -7.76
N GLY A 37 16.55 8.48 -6.44
CA GLY A 37 17.07 7.25 -5.85
C GLY A 37 16.21 6.02 -6.17
N LYS A 38 14.88 6.14 -6.05
CA LYS A 38 13.95 5.06 -6.42
C LYS A 38 13.96 4.72 -7.91
N ILE A 39 14.10 5.72 -8.79
CA ILE A 39 14.25 5.50 -10.24
C ILE A 39 15.53 4.71 -10.51
N MET A 40 16.66 5.11 -9.91
CA MET A 40 17.94 4.43 -10.09
C MET A 40 17.89 3.00 -9.57
N LEU A 41 17.41 2.78 -8.35
CA LEU A 41 17.24 1.43 -7.79
C LEU A 41 16.36 0.58 -8.71
N SER A 42 15.22 1.10 -9.18
CA SER A 42 14.32 0.37 -10.07
C SER A 42 14.89 0.10 -11.47
N THR A 43 15.87 0.90 -11.90
CA THR A 43 16.55 0.71 -13.19
C THR A 43 17.46 -0.50 -13.14
N PHE A 44 18.20 -0.68 -12.04
CA PHE A 44 19.25 -1.68 -11.92
C PHE A 44 18.85 -2.94 -11.15
N LEU A 45 18.01 -2.82 -10.13
CA LEU A 45 17.61 -3.95 -9.30
C LEU A 45 16.38 -4.67 -9.86
N PRO A 46 16.28 -6.00 -9.67
CA PRO A 46 15.06 -6.75 -9.94
C PRO A 46 13.93 -6.36 -8.97
N GLU A 47 12.69 -6.64 -9.37
CA GLU A 47 11.50 -6.24 -8.60
C GLU A 47 11.48 -6.97 -7.25
N SER A 48 11.86 -8.25 -7.22
CA SER A 48 12.00 -9.03 -5.98
C SER A 48 12.91 -8.36 -4.94
N SER A 49 14.06 -7.82 -5.37
CA SER A 49 14.98 -7.10 -4.47
C SER A 49 14.40 -5.78 -3.99
N LEU A 50 13.64 -5.06 -4.82
CA LEU A 50 12.95 -3.83 -4.38
C LEU A 50 11.90 -4.14 -3.30
N TYR A 51 11.12 -5.22 -3.48
CA TYR A 51 10.19 -5.68 -2.46
C TYR A 51 10.91 -6.10 -1.18
N ASN A 52 12.05 -6.77 -1.27
CA ASN A 52 12.83 -7.14 -0.10
C ASN A 52 13.30 -5.89 0.68
N LEU A 53 13.81 -4.88 -0.01
CA LEU A 53 14.23 -3.61 0.60
C LEU A 53 13.05 -2.88 1.28
N GLU A 54 11.89 -2.80 0.60
CA GLU A 54 10.70 -2.17 1.17
C GLU A 54 10.15 -2.98 2.36
N PHE A 55 10.12 -4.30 2.27
CA PHE A 55 9.62 -5.18 3.32
C PHE A 55 10.50 -5.15 4.57
N CYS A 56 11.82 -5.29 4.42
CA CYS A 56 12.76 -5.27 5.55
C CYS A 56 12.64 -3.99 6.38
N TYR A 57 12.33 -2.85 5.75
CA TYR A 57 12.18 -1.58 6.47
C TYR A 57 10.94 -1.54 7.38
N TYR A 58 9.85 -2.22 7.02
CA TYR A 58 8.57 -2.15 7.75
C TYR A 58 8.18 -3.44 8.48
N ARG A 59 8.85 -4.56 8.22
CA ARG A 59 8.45 -5.93 8.59
C ARG A 59 8.04 -6.12 10.05
N PHE A 60 8.71 -5.46 10.99
CA PHE A 60 8.50 -5.68 12.43
C PHE A 60 8.15 -4.41 13.20
N GLU A 61 7.75 -3.35 12.51
CA GLU A 61 7.24 -2.16 13.17
C GLU A 61 5.80 -2.42 13.67
N PRO A 62 5.43 -2.12 14.93
CA PRO A 62 6.20 -1.48 16.01
C PRO A 62 6.55 -2.44 17.15
N PHE A 63 6.95 -3.67 16.85
CA PHE A 63 7.31 -4.66 17.87
C PHE A 63 8.64 -4.30 18.56
N ASN A 64 8.84 -4.81 19.78
CA ASN A 64 10.09 -4.63 20.48
C ASN A 64 11.17 -5.59 19.97
N ARG A 65 12.43 -5.28 20.30
CA ARG A 65 13.61 -6.02 19.83
C ARG A 65 13.60 -7.50 20.22
N ALA A 66 13.06 -7.85 21.39
CA ALA A 66 13.01 -9.23 21.85
C ALA A 66 12.08 -10.05 20.96
N PHE A 67 10.86 -9.55 20.70
CA PHE A 67 9.93 -10.17 19.77
C PHE A 67 10.49 -10.22 18.36
N THR A 68 11.08 -9.12 17.86
CA THR A 68 11.66 -9.07 16.51
C THR A 68 12.73 -10.16 16.31
N LYS A 69 13.65 -10.33 17.26
CA LYS A 69 14.70 -11.34 17.18
C LYS A 69 14.14 -12.76 17.12
N GLU A 70 13.11 -13.04 17.91
CA GLU A 70 12.46 -14.34 17.92
C GLU A 70 11.66 -14.58 16.63
N ALA A 71 10.95 -13.55 16.16
CA ALA A 71 10.20 -13.59 14.92
C ALA A 71 11.12 -13.76 13.70
N GLU A 72 12.31 -13.15 13.66
CA GLU A 72 13.30 -13.36 12.60
C GLU A 72 13.78 -14.80 12.52
N LYS A 73 13.91 -15.47 13.68
CA LYS A 73 14.32 -16.87 13.76
C LYS A 73 13.23 -17.82 13.28
N ASN A 74 11.97 -17.52 13.59
CA ASN A 74 10.86 -18.46 13.43
C ASN A 74 9.96 -18.17 12.21
N CYS A 75 9.87 -16.92 11.76
CA CYS A 75 8.99 -16.53 10.66
C CYS A 75 9.74 -16.56 9.32
N GLY A 76 9.42 -17.54 8.48
CA GLY A 76 9.92 -17.60 7.11
C GLY A 76 9.41 -16.44 6.23
N GLU A 77 10.19 -16.05 5.23
CA GLU A 77 9.85 -14.99 4.26
C GLU A 77 8.88 -15.46 3.17
N GLN A 78 7.79 -16.13 3.54
CA GLN A 78 6.91 -16.76 2.57
C GLN A 78 6.28 -15.76 1.59
N ILE A 79 6.02 -14.52 2.03
CA ILE A 79 5.47 -13.47 1.17
C ILE A 79 6.50 -13.03 0.13
N LEU A 80 7.76 -12.83 0.52
CA LEU A 80 8.82 -12.44 -0.43
C LEU A 80 9.13 -13.55 -1.43
N LYS A 81 9.02 -14.82 -1.02
CA LYS A 81 9.15 -15.98 -1.93
C LYS A 81 8.10 -16.00 -3.05
N LYS A 82 6.93 -15.36 -2.85
CA LYS A 82 5.89 -15.27 -3.88
C LYS A 82 6.14 -14.16 -4.90
N ILE A 83 7.02 -13.20 -4.61
CA ILE A 83 7.33 -12.12 -5.54
C ILE A 83 8.14 -12.66 -6.72
N VAL A 84 7.66 -12.42 -7.94
CA VAL A 84 8.25 -12.96 -9.16
C VAL A 84 8.81 -11.84 -10.03
N ASP A 85 9.98 -12.07 -10.62
CA ASP A 85 10.56 -11.23 -11.66
C ASP A 85 10.15 -11.74 -13.05
N ILE A 86 9.05 -11.20 -13.58
CA ILE A 86 8.58 -11.59 -14.91
C ILE A 86 9.36 -10.84 -16.01
N LYS A 87 9.50 -11.46 -17.19
CA LYS A 87 10.11 -10.82 -18.36
C LYS A 87 9.16 -9.79 -18.99
N ALA A 88 9.05 -8.63 -18.35
CA ALA A 88 8.24 -7.50 -18.80
C ALA A 88 8.90 -6.17 -18.42
N SER A 89 8.25 -5.05 -18.75
CA SER A 89 8.66 -3.74 -18.24
C SER A 89 8.59 -3.69 -16.70
N ARG A 90 9.40 -2.85 -16.05
CA ARG A 90 9.41 -2.64 -14.59
C ARG A 90 8.03 -2.28 -14.07
N LEU A 91 7.33 -1.39 -14.77
CA LEU A 91 5.96 -1.06 -14.40
C LEU A 91 5.04 -2.30 -14.47
N SER A 92 5.14 -3.10 -15.54
CA SER A 92 4.27 -4.26 -15.72
C SER A 92 4.59 -5.38 -14.73
N ASN A 93 5.87 -5.62 -14.43
CA ASN A 93 6.29 -6.59 -13.40
C ASN A 93 5.77 -6.18 -12.01
N PHE A 94 5.81 -4.90 -11.67
CA PHE A 94 5.24 -4.41 -10.43
C PHE A 94 3.72 -4.58 -10.39
N LEU A 95 3.00 -4.21 -11.45
CA LEU A 95 1.55 -4.39 -11.53
C LEU A 95 1.15 -5.87 -11.45
N TYR A 96 1.96 -6.77 -12.03
CA TYR A 96 1.76 -8.21 -11.92
C TYR A 96 1.83 -8.69 -10.46
N ASN A 97 2.86 -8.27 -9.70
CA ASN A 97 2.99 -8.62 -8.28
C ASN A 97 1.94 -7.94 -7.39
N MET A 98 1.48 -6.74 -7.75
CA MET A 98 0.34 -6.10 -7.08
C MET A 98 -0.95 -6.92 -7.22
N MET A 99 -1.18 -7.47 -8.41
CA MET A 99 -2.36 -8.28 -8.72
C MET A 99 -2.28 -9.70 -8.11
N HIS A 100 -1.14 -10.37 -8.27
CA HIS A 100 -1.03 -11.80 -7.92
C HIS A 100 -0.47 -12.08 -6.52
N ASN A 101 0.23 -11.14 -5.88
CA ASN A 101 1.05 -11.51 -4.72
C ASN A 101 0.90 -10.58 -3.51
N THR A 102 0.30 -9.40 -3.65
CA THR A 102 0.31 -8.39 -2.58
C THR A 102 -1.04 -7.71 -2.36
N SER A 103 -1.30 -6.62 -3.08
CA SER A 103 -2.40 -5.71 -2.77
C SER A 103 -3.77 -6.27 -3.14
N LEU A 104 -3.94 -6.75 -4.36
CA LEU A 104 -5.28 -7.04 -4.89
C LEU A 104 -5.96 -8.20 -4.16
N GLN A 105 -5.22 -9.27 -3.86
CA GLN A 105 -5.77 -10.42 -3.12
C GLN A 105 -6.36 -10.01 -1.77
N THR A 106 -5.64 -9.16 -1.04
CA THR A 106 -6.11 -8.66 0.26
C THR A 106 -7.37 -7.81 0.10
N LEU A 107 -7.43 -6.96 -0.93
CA LEU A 107 -8.61 -6.13 -1.21
C LEU A 107 -9.82 -6.99 -1.58
N LEU A 108 -9.65 -7.99 -2.43
CA LEU A 108 -10.71 -8.92 -2.82
C LEU A 108 -11.22 -9.74 -1.63
N HIS A 109 -10.34 -10.19 -0.74
CA HIS A 109 -10.76 -10.88 0.47
C HIS A 109 -11.60 -9.98 1.40
N PHE A 110 -11.24 -8.70 1.54
CA PHE A 110 -12.03 -7.77 2.35
C PHE A 110 -13.38 -7.47 1.70
N GLU A 111 -13.38 -7.19 0.40
CA GLU A 111 -14.60 -6.92 -0.36
C GLU A 111 -15.60 -8.08 -0.23
N ASP A 112 -15.18 -9.31 -0.57
CA ASP A 112 -16.02 -10.51 -0.56
C ASP A 112 -16.62 -10.77 0.84
N ARG A 113 -15.79 -10.73 1.89
CA ARG A 113 -16.26 -10.96 3.26
C ARG A 113 -17.26 -9.90 3.72
N LEU A 114 -17.01 -8.63 3.41
CA LEU A 114 -17.87 -7.53 3.83
C LEU A 114 -19.21 -7.55 3.10
N THR A 115 -19.21 -7.85 1.80
CA THR A 115 -20.45 -7.86 1.01
C THR A 115 -21.28 -9.09 1.32
N MET A 116 -20.67 -10.28 1.42
CA MET A 116 -21.37 -11.52 1.75
C MET A 116 -21.93 -11.53 3.18
N ALA A 117 -21.27 -10.88 4.13
CA ALA A 117 -21.82 -10.68 5.48
C ALA A 117 -23.14 -9.89 5.48
N ASN A 118 -23.40 -9.13 4.41
CA ASN A 118 -24.63 -8.35 4.23
C ASN A 118 -25.52 -8.92 3.11
N SER A 119 -25.31 -10.17 2.68
CA SER A 119 -26.03 -10.81 1.57
C SER A 119 -25.99 -10.00 0.25
N VAL A 120 -24.91 -9.24 0.03
CA VAL A 120 -24.66 -8.47 -1.19
C VAL A 120 -23.59 -9.17 -2.01
N GLU A 121 -23.87 -9.40 -3.29
CA GLU A 121 -22.87 -9.89 -4.24
C GLU A 121 -22.15 -8.71 -4.91
N SER A 122 -20.85 -8.54 -4.65
CA SER A 122 -20.04 -7.55 -5.36
C SER A 122 -19.43 -8.13 -6.63
N ARG A 123 -19.38 -7.31 -7.69
CA ARG A 123 -18.76 -7.67 -8.97
C ARG A 123 -17.60 -6.73 -9.27
N VAL A 124 -16.49 -7.30 -9.72
CA VAL A 124 -15.23 -6.59 -10.02
C VAL A 124 -14.93 -6.58 -11.53
N PRO A 125 -15.67 -5.82 -12.35
CA PRO A 125 -15.58 -5.89 -13.81
C PRO A 125 -14.20 -5.57 -14.37
N PHE A 126 -13.38 -4.80 -13.65
CA PHE A 126 -12.00 -4.51 -14.03
C PHE A 126 -11.06 -5.73 -13.96
N LEU A 127 -11.48 -6.82 -13.34
CA LEU A 127 -10.76 -8.09 -13.26
C LEU A 127 -11.25 -9.13 -14.27
N ASP A 128 -12.08 -8.74 -15.24
CA ASP A 128 -12.35 -9.61 -16.38
C ASP A 128 -11.03 -9.97 -17.08
N TYR A 129 -10.77 -11.27 -17.25
CA TYR A 129 -9.50 -11.77 -17.76
C TYR A 129 -9.16 -11.18 -19.14
N ARG A 130 -10.16 -10.92 -19.98
CA ARG A 130 -9.95 -10.34 -21.33
C ARG A 130 -9.43 -8.92 -21.21
N LEU A 131 -9.97 -8.15 -20.27
CA LEU A 131 -9.51 -6.78 -20.02
C LEU A 131 -8.12 -6.77 -19.39
N VAL A 132 -7.87 -7.68 -18.44
CA VAL A 132 -6.55 -7.83 -17.81
C VAL A 132 -5.50 -8.17 -18.87
N ASP A 133 -5.73 -9.20 -19.68
CA ASP A 133 -4.82 -9.63 -20.75
C ASP A 133 -4.57 -8.52 -21.76
N PHE A 134 -5.64 -7.84 -22.20
CA PHE A 134 -5.53 -6.69 -23.09
C PHE A 134 -4.62 -5.61 -22.47
N VAL A 135 -4.90 -5.16 -21.23
CA VAL A 135 -4.11 -4.11 -20.58
C VAL A 135 -2.67 -4.56 -20.34
N PHE A 136 -2.41 -5.82 -20.00
CA PHE A 136 -1.05 -6.31 -19.81
C PHE A 136 -0.25 -6.38 -21.11
N SER A 137 -0.90 -6.62 -22.26
CA SER A 137 -0.24 -6.57 -23.57
C SER A 137 0.15 -5.15 -24.03
N LEU A 138 -0.47 -4.10 -23.46
CA LEU A 138 -0.17 -2.72 -23.84
C LEU A 138 1.19 -2.22 -23.30
N PRO A 139 1.93 -1.43 -24.10
CA PRO A 139 3.09 -0.69 -23.62
C PRO A 139 2.76 0.20 -22.41
N SER A 140 3.73 0.39 -21.50
CA SER A 140 3.55 1.15 -20.25
C SER A 140 3.03 2.58 -20.44
N GLN A 141 3.31 3.21 -21.58
CA GLN A 141 2.79 4.54 -21.94
C GLN A 141 1.26 4.61 -22.03
N TYR A 142 0.56 3.50 -22.27
CA TYR A 142 -0.91 3.48 -22.25
C TYR A 142 -1.46 3.34 -20.83
N LYS A 143 -0.61 2.97 -19.87
CA LYS A 143 -0.97 2.86 -18.45
C LYS A 143 -0.66 4.16 -17.72
N VAL A 144 0.46 4.80 -18.04
CA VAL A 144 1.00 5.96 -17.34
C VAL A 144 1.63 6.94 -18.34
N GLN A 145 1.22 8.21 -18.26
CA GLN A 145 1.85 9.36 -18.91
C GLN A 145 1.76 10.54 -17.95
N PRO A 146 2.81 10.82 -17.16
CA PRO A 146 2.79 11.86 -16.15
C PRO A 146 2.30 13.21 -16.72
N PRO A 147 1.38 13.91 -16.03
CA PRO A 147 0.94 13.67 -14.65
C PRO A 147 -0.16 12.60 -14.51
N TYR A 148 -0.64 12.03 -15.61
CA TYR A 148 -1.80 11.14 -15.64
C TYR A 148 -1.43 9.66 -15.45
N THR A 149 -2.26 8.97 -14.69
CA THR A 149 -2.32 7.51 -14.59
C THR A 149 -3.61 7.01 -15.23
N LYS A 150 -3.67 5.70 -15.53
CA LYS A 150 -4.83 5.05 -16.15
C LYS A 150 -5.16 5.69 -17.51
N VAL A 151 -4.13 6.00 -18.31
CA VAL A 151 -4.26 6.81 -19.54
C VAL A 151 -5.24 6.21 -20.54
N ILE A 152 -5.12 4.91 -20.84
CA ILE A 152 -6.03 4.21 -21.75
C ILE A 152 -7.48 4.23 -21.24
N HIS A 153 -7.67 4.06 -19.93
CA HIS A 153 -8.99 4.10 -19.31
C HIS A 153 -9.59 5.51 -19.37
N ARG A 154 -8.78 6.55 -19.13
CA ARG A 154 -9.24 7.94 -19.30
C ARG A 154 -9.69 8.18 -20.73
N PHE A 155 -8.84 7.84 -21.69
CA PHE A 155 -9.14 8.01 -23.12
C PHE A 155 -10.46 7.31 -23.51
N ALA A 156 -10.67 6.07 -23.06
CA ALA A 156 -11.91 5.34 -23.30
C ALA A 156 -13.17 5.99 -22.68
N MET A 157 -13.00 6.83 -21.65
CA MET A 157 -14.10 7.49 -20.94
C MET A 157 -14.29 8.95 -21.35
N LYS A 158 -13.48 9.49 -22.26
CA LYS A 158 -13.38 10.93 -22.56
C LYS A 158 -14.75 11.57 -22.84
N ASP A 159 -15.60 10.89 -23.60
CA ASP A 159 -16.89 11.42 -24.04
C ASP A 159 -18.06 10.97 -23.13
N LEU A 160 -17.76 10.21 -22.06
CA LEU A 160 -18.75 9.66 -21.12
C LEU A 160 -18.74 10.36 -19.75
N ILE A 161 -17.73 11.16 -19.45
CA ILE A 161 -17.56 11.81 -18.15
C ILE A 161 -17.25 13.30 -18.31
N PRO A 162 -17.63 14.14 -17.33
CA PRO A 162 -17.26 15.56 -17.32
C PRO A 162 -15.75 15.79 -17.42
N GLU A 163 -15.38 16.87 -18.09
CA GLU A 163 -13.99 17.26 -18.34
C GLU A 163 -13.17 17.38 -17.04
N GLU A 164 -13.79 17.90 -15.99
CA GLU A 164 -13.24 17.99 -14.64
C GLU A 164 -12.84 16.62 -14.06
N ILE A 165 -13.61 15.55 -14.32
CA ILE A 165 -13.29 14.19 -13.86
C ILE A 165 -12.21 13.56 -14.75
N TYR A 166 -12.26 13.85 -16.06
CA TYR A 166 -11.31 13.36 -17.05
C TYR A 166 -9.89 13.88 -16.80
N TYR A 167 -9.72 15.18 -16.53
CA TYR A 167 -8.42 15.80 -16.26
C TYR A 167 -7.98 15.76 -14.79
N ARG A 168 -8.81 15.22 -13.89
CA ARG A 168 -8.50 15.14 -12.45
C ARG A 168 -7.15 14.43 -12.15
N GLN A 169 -6.25 15.13 -11.46
CA GLN A 169 -4.87 14.68 -11.14
C GLN A 169 -4.62 14.34 -9.65
N ASP A 170 -5.53 14.77 -8.77
CA ASP A 170 -5.49 14.62 -7.31
C ASP A 170 -6.17 13.33 -6.81
N LYS A 171 -6.42 12.36 -7.71
CA LYS A 171 -7.01 11.06 -7.33
C LYS A 171 -6.08 10.34 -6.35
N GLY A 172 -6.42 10.44 -5.06
CA GLY A 172 -5.76 9.72 -3.98
C GLY A 172 -6.24 8.27 -3.86
N ILE A 173 -5.60 7.54 -2.96
CA ILE A 173 -6.19 6.32 -2.39
C ILE A 173 -7.49 6.75 -1.70
N PHE A 174 -8.53 5.92 -1.73
CA PHE A 174 -9.74 6.12 -0.92
C PHE A 174 -9.30 6.26 0.55
N SER A 175 -9.14 7.50 1.01
CA SER A 175 -8.68 7.76 2.37
C SER A 175 -9.87 7.50 3.26
N SER A 176 -9.85 6.34 3.93
CA SER A 176 -10.87 6.03 4.92
C SER A 176 -10.97 7.19 5.91
N PRO A 177 -12.19 7.70 6.20
CA PRO A 177 -12.37 8.72 7.24
C PRO A 177 -11.83 8.25 8.59
N PHE A 178 -11.67 6.94 8.75
CA PHE A 178 -11.01 6.29 9.88
C PHE A 178 -9.68 6.94 10.23
N TYR A 179 -8.78 7.11 9.27
CA TYR A 179 -7.40 7.59 9.52
C TYR A 179 -7.30 9.09 9.76
N GLN A 180 -8.27 9.90 9.35
CA GLN A 180 -8.17 11.36 9.43
C GLN A 180 -9.14 11.96 10.45
N VAL A 181 -10.31 11.36 10.61
CA VAL A 181 -11.42 11.87 11.40
C VAL A 181 -11.68 10.96 12.59
N TRP A 182 -12.09 9.71 12.37
CA TRP A 182 -12.65 8.89 13.44
C TRP A 182 -11.62 8.54 14.53
N MET A 183 -10.41 8.12 14.17
CA MET A 183 -9.35 7.85 15.16
C MET A 183 -8.94 9.09 15.99
N LYS A 184 -9.14 10.31 15.46
CA LYS A 184 -8.84 11.57 16.19
C LYS A 184 -10.01 12.08 17.03
N GLN A 185 -11.22 11.67 16.67
CA GLN A 185 -12.46 12.19 17.23
C GLN A 185 -13.22 11.06 17.91
N GLU A 186 -14.27 10.54 17.28
CA GLU A 186 -15.21 9.58 17.87
C GLU A 186 -14.55 8.34 18.49
N LEU A 187 -13.51 7.80 17.87
CA LEU A 187 -12.80 6.61 18.35
C LEU A 187 -11.61 6.93 19.26
N LYS A 188 -11.25 8.21 19.44
CA LYS A 188 -10.09 8.60 20.25
C LYS A 188 -10.18 8.07 21.70
N PRO A 189 -11.32 8.18 22.43
CA PRO A 189 -11.42 7.64 23.78
C PRO A 189 -11.17 6.13 23.80
N PHE A 190 -11.87 5.40 22.94
CA PHE A 190 -11.74 3.95 22.80
C PHE A 190 -10.29 3.50 22.53
N ILE A 191 -9.60 4.15 21.59
CA ILE A 191 -8.21 3.84 21.26
C ILE A 191 -7.26 4.19 22.42
N SER A 192 -7.52 5.31 23.11
CA SER A 192 -6.73 5.72 24.27
C SER A 192 -6.86 4.71 25.40
N ASP A 193 -8.07 4.18 25.63
CA ASP A 193 -8.32 3.14 26.63
C ASP A 193 -7.60 1.83 26.29
N ILE A 194 -7.56 1.46 25.00
CA ILE A 194 -6.75 0.32 24.55
C ILE A 194 -5.28 0.51 24.92
N PHE A 195 -4.67 1.64 24.56
CA PHE A 195 -3.26 1.91 24.86
C PHE A 195 -2.98 2.11 26.36
N ALA A 196 -3.98 2.49 27.15
CA ALA A 196 -3.90 2.59 28.60
C ALA A 196 -4.05 1.24 29.31
N SER A 197 -4.74 0.27 28.69
CA SER A 197 -5.08 -1.00 29.32
C SER A 197 -3.86 -1.86 29.70
N SER A 198 -3.98 -2.59 30.81
CA SER A 198 -2.97 -3.55 31.26
C SER A 198 -2.77 -4.67 30.24
N ALA A 199 -3.86 -5.20 29.66
CA ALA A 199 -3.81 -6.25 28.64
C ALA A 199 -2.90 -5.87 27.48
N PHE A 200 -3.06 -4.66 26.92
CA PHE A 200 -2.21 -4.17 25.84
C PHE A 200 -0.75 -3.99 26.29
N ARG A 201 -0.52 -3.30 27.43
CA ARG A 201 0.83 -2.95 27.90
C ARG A 201 1.65 -4.15 28.34
N GLN A 202 1.00 -5.18 28.89
CA GLN A 202 1.66 -6.36 29.45
C GLN A 202 1.87 -7.49 28.44
N ARG A 203 1.44 -7.34 27.17
CA ARG A 203 1.67 -8.36 26.12
C ARG A 203 3.15 -8.67 25.89
N GLY A 204 4.06 -7.76 26.24
CA GLY A 204 5.50 -8.01 26.12
C GLY A 204 6.05 -8.04 24.69
N ILE A 205 5.22 -7.75 23.66
CA ILE A 205 5.63 -7.74 22.25
C ILE A 205 5.81 -6.33 21.67
N TRP A 206 5.25 -5.32 22.31
CA TRP A 206 5.18 -3.96 21.77
C TRP A 206 6.41 -3.11 22.09
N ASN A 207 6.77 -2.21 21.18
CA ASN A 207 7.59 -1.04 21.49
C ASN A 207 6.68 0.11 21.98
N LEU A 208 6.28 0.04 23.25
CA LEU A 208 5.34 1.01 23.86
C LEU A 208 5.81 2.48 23.75
N PRO A 209 7.09 2.83 24.00
CA PRO A 209 7.55 4.22 23.83
C PRO A 209 7.31 4.74 22.40
N LYS A 210 7.57 3.92 21.39
CA LYS A 210 7.38 4.27 19.98
C LYS A 210 5.90 4.44 19.63
N ILE A 211 5.06 3.52 20.08
CA ILE A 211 3.61 3.57 19.85
C ILE A 211 3.02 4.83 20.49
N ASN A 212 3.33 5.10 21.76
CA ASN A 212 2.85 6.29 22.47
C ASN A 212 3.31 7.58 21.80
N HIS A 213 4.59 7.65 21.41
CA HIS A 213 5.14 8.80 20.67
C HIS A 213 4.37 9.08 19.39
N TYR A 214 4.10 8.05 18.57
CA TYR A 214 3.36 8.23 17.32
C TYR A 214 1.88 8.49 17.55
N TRP A 215 1.28 7.94 18.61
CA TRP A 215 -0.10 8.27 19.00
C TRP A 215 -0.23 9.75 19.33
N HIS A 216 0.66 10.31 20.15
CA HIS A 216 0.65 11.74 20.48
C HIS A 216 0.92 12.62 19.26
N LYS A 217 1.88 12.26 18.41
CA LYS A 217 2.14 12.96 17.14
C LYS A 217 0.93 12.96 16.21
N TYR A 218 0.25 11.82 16.11
CA TYR A 218 -0.96 11.68 15.31
C TYR A 218 -2.08 12.59 15.79
N LEU A 219 -2.33 12.64 17.11
CA LEU A 219 -3.29 13.56 17.72
C LEU A 219 -2.91 15.02 17.49
N ALA A 220 -1.61 15.34 17.44
CA ALA A 220 -1.10 16.67 17.11
C ALA A 220 -1.12 17.02 15.59
N GLY A 221 -1.59 16.10 14.73
CA GLY A 221 -1.75 16.36 13.30
C GLY A 221 -0.79 15.59 12.37
N ASP A 222 0.24 14.92 12.91
CA ASP A 222 1.22 14.18 12.09
C ASP A 222 0.70 12.76 11.75
N ASN A 223 0.14 12.63 10.55
CA ASN A 223 -0.47 11.37 10.09
C ASN A 223 0.53 10.35 9.49
N LYS A 224 1.85 10.57 9.58
CA LYS A 224 2.84 9.72 8.89
C LYS A 224 2.83 8.23 9.30
N GLN A 225 2.39 7.93 10.52
CA GLN A 225 2.40 6.57 11.09
C GLN A 225 1.00 6.06 11.43
N VAL A 226 -0.05 6.65 10.82
CA VAL A 226 -1.44 6.27 11.11
C VAL A 226 -1.75 4.81 10.76
N GLU A 227 -1.19 4.29 9.67
CA GLU A 227 -1.38 2.89 9.26
C GLU A 227 -0.76 1.92 10.28
N MET A 228 0.42 2.25 10.81
CA MET A 228 1.04 1.47 11.88
C MET A 228 0.15 1.46 13.14
N LEU A 229 -0.34 2.62 13.57
CA LEU A 229 -1.23 2.73 14.72
C LEU A 229 -2.52 1.91 14.52
N PHE A 230 -3.12 1.98 13.33
CA PHE A 230 -4.27 1.17 12.97
C PHE A 230 -3.97 -0.33 13.09
N ASN A 231 -2.84 -0.79 12.53
CA ASN A 231 -2.46 -2.20 12.58
C ASN A 231 -2.26 -2.69 14.03
N VAL A 232 -1.71 -1.85 14.92
CA VAL A 232 -1.60 -2.16 16.35
C VAL A 232 -2.97 -2.35 16.97
N ILE A 233 -3.91 -1.43 16.71
CA ILE A 233 -5.27 -1.50 17.25
C ILE A 233 -5.99 -2.74 16.72
N ALA A 234 -5.92 -2.99 15.41
CA ALA A 234 -6.54 -4.15 14.78
C ALA A 234 -6.01 -5.47 15.36
N LEU A 235 -4.69 -5.57 15.55
CA LEU A 235 -4.05 -6.74 16.15
C LEU A 235 -4.43 -6.90 17.63
N GLU A 236 -4.49 -5.81 18.39
CA GLU A 236 -4.93 -5.85 19.80
C GLU A 236 -6.39 -6.31 19.94
N LEU A 237 -7.29 -5.83 19.07
CA LEU A 237 -8.67 -6.30 19.05
C LEU A 237 -8.78 -7.77 18.67
N TRP A 238 -7.95 -8.22 17.72
CA TRP A 238 -7.86 -9.64 17.37
C TRP A 238 -7.42 -10.49 18.56
N PHE A 239 -6.38 -10.07 19.30
CA PHE A 239 -5.95 -10.79 20.50
C PHE A 239 -7.06 -10.89 21.54
N ARG A 240 -7.74 -9.77 21.84
CA ARG A 240 -8.86 -9.78 22.81
C ARG A 240 -9.97 -10.73 22.40
N GLN A 241 -10.28 -10.78 21.11
CA GLN A 241 -11.39 -11.57 20.60
C GLN A 241 -11.05 -13.07 20.48
N TYR A 242 -9.82 -13.42 20.11
CA TYR A 242 -9.48 -14.79 19.70
C TYR A 242 -8.41 -15.47 20.54
N VAL A 243 -7.65 -14.72 21.35
CA VAL A 243 -6.59 -15.26 22.20
C VAL A 243 -6.94 -15.14 23.67
N ASP A 244 -7.46 -13.99 24.09
CA ASP A 244 -7.76 -13.73 25.50
C ASP A 244 -9.13 -14.32 25.91
N LYS A 245 -10.07 -14.48 24.97
CA LYS A 245 -11.37 -15.12 25.23
C LYS A 245 -11.20 -16.64 25.32
N PRO A 246 -11.64 -17.31 26.42
CA PRO A 246 -11.65 -18.76 26.48
C PRO A 246 -12.61 -19.34 25.45
N SER A 247 -12.24 -20.47 24.86
CA SER A 247 -12.99 -21.18 23.83
C SER A 247 -14.29 -21.74 24.45
N GLY A 248 -15.41 -21.00 24.34
CA GLY A 248 -16.68 -21.48 24.90
C GLY A 248 -17.86 -20.50 24.90
N GLU A 249 -17.62 -19.20 24.75
CA GLU A 249 -18.69 -18.21 24.67
C GLU A 249 -18.76 -17.62 23.26
N TYR A 250 -19.65 -18.16 22.43
CA TYR A 250 -20.10 -17.57 21.17
C TYR A 250 -21.48 -16.94 21.37
#